data_AF-A0A952UU76-F1
#
_entry.id   AF-A0A952UU76-F1
#
_cell.length_a   1.000
_cell.length_b   1.000
_cell.length_c   1.000
_cell.angle_alpha   90.00
_cell.angle_beta   90.00
_cell.angle_gamma   90.00
#
_symmetry.space_group_name_H-M   'P 1'
#
loop_
_entity.id
_entity.type
_entity.pdbx_description
1 polymer ?
#
loop_
_entity_poly.entity_id
_entity_poly.type
_entity_poly.pdbx_seq_one_letter_code
_entity_poly.pdbx_strand_id
1 'polypeptide(L)' 'MTDISPHGIWVLARGEEVFLPYETFPWFKRGTVEAVLNVEEQSPGRYYWPDLDIDLSLDIMKHPEKYPLTFERS' A
#
# COMPACT_ATOMS: atom_id res chain seq x y z
N MET A 1 -4.35 2.80 8.36
CA MET A 1 -4.75 1.38 8.18
C MET A 1 -6.05 1.14 8.92
N THR A 2 -6.96 0.32 8.39
CA THR A 2 -8.14 -0.18 9.12
C THR A 2 -8.09 -1.67 9.39
N ASP A 3 -7.52 -2.50 8.50
CA ASP A 3 -7.44 -3.95 8.72
C ASP A 3 -6.31 -4.62 7.91
N ILE A 4 -5.89 -5.81 8.36
CA ILE A 4 -4.94 -6.69 7.67
C ILE A 4 -5.56 -8.09 7.58
N SER A 5 -5.60 -8.64 6.37
CA SER A 5 -6.18 -9.95 6.08
C SER A 5 -5.17 -10.89 5.41
N PRO A 6 -5.51 -12.19 5.25
CA PRO A 6 -4.69 -13.13 4.47
C PRO A 6 -4.50 -12.75 2.99
N HIS A 7 -5.35 -11.88 2.43
CA HIS A 7 -5.37 -11.54 1.00
C HIS A 7 -4.83 -10.14 0.67
N GLY A 8 -4.69 -9.27 1.67
CA GLY A 8 -4.29 -7.88 1.47
C GLY A 8 -4.52 -7.04 2.71
N ILE A 9 -4.36 -5.72 2.55
CA ILE A 9 -4.57 -4.73 3.61
C ILE A 9 -5.66 -3.74 3.23
N TRP A 10 -6.29 -3.14 4.24
CA TRP A 10 -7.30 -2.09 4.08
C TRP A 10 -6.77 -0.76 4.61
N VAL A 11 -6.73 0.24 3.74
CA VAL A 11 -6.25 1.59 4.08
C VAL A 11 -7.41 2.55 4.05
N LEU A 12 -7.70 3.22 5.18
CA LEU A 12 -8.59 4.37 5.19
C LEU A 12 -7.88 5.57 4.56
N ALA A 13 -8.24 5.87 3.32
CA ALA A 13 -7.71 6.98 2.56
C ALA A 13 -8.83 7.99 2.30
N ARG A 14 -8.68 9.22 2.81
CA ARG A 14 -9.62 10.33 2.53
C ARG A 14 -11.08 10.03 2.87
N GLY A 15 -11.33 9.16 3.86
CA GLY A 15 -12.68 8.76 4.29
C GLY A 15 -13.27 7.54 3.56
N GLU A 16 -12.48 6.89 2.70
CA GLU A 16 -12.85 5.67 1.98
C GLU A 16 -11.87 4.56 2.34
N GLU A 17 -12.37 3.33 2.51
CA GLU A 17 -11.52 2.16 2.65
C GLU A 17 -11.06 1.65 1.29
N VAL A 18 -9.75 1.57 1.10
CA VAL A 18 -9.13 1.06 -0.13
C VAL A 18 -8.46 -0.26 0.17
N PHE A 19 -8.84 -1.30 -0.56
CA PHE A 19 -8.23 -2.62 -0.44
C PHE A 19 -6.99 -2.74 -1.33
N LEU A 20 -5.87 -3.14 -0.74
CA LEU A 20 -4.61 -3.39 -1.43
C LEU A 20 -4.31 -4.90 -1.40
N PRO A 21 -4.65 -5.65 -2.46
CA PRO A 21 -4.43 -7.10 -2.51
C PRO A 21 -2.93 -7.42 -2.62
N TYR A 22 -2.47 -8.48 -1.94
CA TYR A 22 -1.08 -8.92 -2.02
C TYR A 22 -0.66 -9.43 -3.40
N GLU A 23 -1.61 -9.81 -4.26
CA GLU A 23 -1.33 -10.18 -5.64
C GLU A 23 -0.80 -8.98 -6.45
N THR A 24 -1.27 -7.78 -6.12
CA THR A 24 -0.84 -6.52 -6.75
C THR A 24 0.26 -5.82 -5.96
N PHE A 25 0.20 -5.88 -4.64
CA PHE A 25 1.13 -5.21 -3.71
C PHE A 25 1.84 -6.25 -2.81
N PRO A 26 2.68 -7.14 -3.37
CA PRO A 26 3.21 -8.31 -2.66
C PRO A 26 4.17 -7.98 -1.52
N TRP A 27 4.70 -6.76 -1.47
CA TRP A 27 5.68 -6.31 -0.49
C TRP A 27 5.06 -6.22 0.91
N PHE A 28 3.78 -5.85 1.01
CA PHE A 28 3.05 -5.84 2.28
C PHE A 28 2.94 -7.23 2.91
N LYS A 29 2.89 -8.30 2.10
CA LYS A 29 2.88 -9.68 2.62
C LYS A 29 4.21 -10.09 3.26
N ARG A 30 5.30 -9.43 2.89
CA ARG A 30 6.67 -9.75 3.37
C ARG A 30 7.11 -8.87 4.54
N GLY A 31 6.42 -7.75 4.77
CA GLY A 31 6.66 -6.86 5.89
C GLY A 31 6.19 -7.45 7.23
N THR A 32 6.73 -6.94 8.33
CA THR A 32 6.15 -7.21 9.66
C THR A 32 4.80 -6.49 9.79
N VAL A 33 3.93 -6.96 10.67
CA VAL A 33 2.66 -6.27 10.95
C VAL A 33 2.91 -4.82 11.39
N GLU A 34 3.93 -4.58 12.21
CA GLU A 34 4.32 -3.25 12.67
C GLU A 34 4.69 -2.33 11.49
N ALA A 35 5.55 -2.79 10.58
CA ALA A 35 5.96 -2.03 9.39
C ALA A 35 4.78 -1.71 8.46
N VAL A 36 3.83 -2.64 8.34
CA VAL A 36 2.62 -2.47 7.52
C VAL A 36 1.63 -1.50 8.16
N LEU A 37 1.55 -1.45 9.50
CA LEU A 37 0.72 -0.50 10.24
C LEU A 37 1.32 0.91 10.26
N ASN A 38 2.63 1.03 10.11
CA ASN A 38 3.35 2.30 10.06
C ASN A 38 3.18 3.00 8.69
N VAL A 39 1.98 3.57 8.47
CA VAL A 39 1.65 4.34 7.26
C VAL A 39 1.51 5.82 7.57
N GLU A 40 2.15 6.66 6.77
CA GLU A 40 2.13 8.11 6.87
C GLU A 40 1.50 8.74 5.62
N GLU A 41 0.59 9.71 5.76
CA GLU A 41 0.12 10.53 4.64
C GLU A 41 1.02 11.77 4.50
N GLN A 42 2.08 11.67 3.69
CA GLN A 42 3.06 12.75 3.52
C GLN A 42 2.48 14.01 2.87
N SER A 43 1.48 13.83 2.01
CA SER A 43 0.69 14.91 1.42
C SER A 43 -0.69 14.36 1.03
N PRO A 44 -1.71 15.21 0.79
CA PRO A 44 -3.05 14.73 0.48
C PRO A 44 -3.07 13.68 -0.64
N GLY A 45 -3.45 12.45 -0.31
CA GLY A 45 -3.52 11.33 -1.25
C GLY A 45 -2.17 10.67 -1.59
N ARG A 46 -1.10 10.94 -0.84
CA ARG A 46 0.21 10.27 -0.94
C ARG A 46 0.55 9.59 0.38
N TYR A 47 0.74 8.28 0.31
CA TYR A 47 0.92 7.41 1.47
C TYR A 47 2.29 6.76 1.39
N TYR A 48 3.03 6.81 2.49
CA TYR A 48 4.37 6.27 2.62
C TYR A 48 4.44 5.28 3.77
N TRP A 49 5.03 4.12 3.52
CA TRP A 49 5.39 3.13 4.53
C TRP A 49 6.92 3.16 4.71
N PRO A 50 7.46 3.93 5.66
CA PRO A 50 8.90 4.14 5.83
C PRO A 50 9.67 2.84 6.07
N ASP A 51 9.13 1.93 6.88
CA ASP A 51 9.80 0.68 7.23
C ASP A 51 9.87 -0.33 6.06
N LEU A 52 9.03 -0.12 5.04
CA LEU A 52 8.98 -0.96 3.84
C LEU A 52 9.58 -0.26 2.61
N ASP A 53 9.89 1.02 2.72
CA ASP A 53 10.27 1.92 1.63
C ASP A 53 9.27 1.89 0.45
N ILE A 54 7.97 2.00 0.78
CA ILE A 54 6.88 1.97 -0.21
C ILE A 54 6.17 3.33 -0.23
N ASP A 55 6.12 3.97 -1.40
CA ASP A 55 5.28 5.15 -1.68
C ASP A 55 4.16 4.77 -2.65
N LEU A 56 2.91 5.07 -2.27
CA LEU A 56 1.75 4.91 -3.12
C LEU A 56 0.90 6.20 -3.13
N SER A 57 0.49 6.61 -4.32
CA SER A 57 -0.59 7.59 -4.47
C SER A 57 -1.96 6.90 -4.40
N LEU A 58 -2.98 7.66 -4.04
CA LEU A 58 -4.37 7.18 -4.08
C LEU A 58 -4.78 6.71 -5.48
N ASP A 59 -4.25 7.33 -6.53
CA ASP A 59 -4.51 6.92 -7.92
C ASP A 59 -3.87 5.54 -8.22
N ILE A 60 -2.64 5.29 -7.78
CA ILE A 60 -2.00 3.96 -7.92
C ILE A 60 -2.75 2.89 -7.11
N MET A 61 -3.18 3.23 -5.90
CA MET A 61 -3.95 2.30 -5.06
C MET A 61 -5.28 1.89 -5.70
N LYS A 62 -5.96 2.81 -6.39
CA LYS A 62 -7.26 2.56 -7.05
C LYS A 62 -7.15 2.01 -8.47
N HIS A 63 -6.06 2.34 -9.17
CA HIS A 63 -5.84 2.02 -10.58
C HIS A 63 -4.44 1.43 -10.82
N PRO A 64 -4.07 0.35 -10.12
CA PRO A 64 -2.73 -0.24 -10.24
C PRO A 64 -2.41 -0.70 -11.68
N GLU A 65 -3.41 -1.04 -12.49
CA GLU A 65 -3.25 -1.44 -13.88
C GLU A 65 -2.69 -0.34 -14.80
N LYS A 66 -2.84 0.93 -14.42
CA LYS A 66 -2.29 2.07 -15.18
C LYS A 66 -0.79 2.24 -14.97
N TYR A 67 -0.26 1.63 -13.92
CA TYR A 67 1.13 1.74 -13.50
C TYR A 67 1.68 0.33 -13.39
N PRO A 68 2.20 -0.26 -14.48
CA PRO A 68 2.87 -1.54 -14.37
C PRO A 68 4.03 -1.37 -13.39
N LEU A 69 3.84 -1.86 -12.17
CA LEU A 69 4.81 -1.84 -11.08
C LEU A 69 5.91 -2.84 -11.45
N THR A 70 6.75 -2.46 -12.40
CA THR A 70 7.88 -3.27 -12.85
C THR A 70 8.92 -3.27 -11.75
N PHE A 71 8.96 -4.36 -10.99
CA PHE A 71 10.17 -4.75 -10.27
C PHE A 71 11.21 -5.20 -11.30
N GLU A 72 12.07 -4.30 -11.76
CA GLU A 72 13.37 -4.74 -12.27
C GLU A 72 14.19 -5.20 -11.06
N ARG A 73 14.44 -6.51 -11.00
CA ARG A 73 15.48 -7.06 -10.12
C ARG A 73 16.81 -6.45 -10.55
N SER A 74 17.30 -5.47 -9.79
CA SER A 74 18.72 -5.08 -9.80
C SER A 74 19.48 -5.95 -8.80
#